data_AF-A0A7R9JWU4-F1
#
_entry.id   AF-A0A7R9JWU4-F1
#
_cell.length_a   1.000
_cell.length_b   1.000
_cell.length_c   1.000
_cell.angle_alpha   90.00
_cell.angle_beta   90.00
_cell.angle_gamma   90.00
#
_symmetry.space_group_name_H-M   'P 1'
#
loop_
_entity.id
_entity.type
_entity.pdbx_description
1 polymer ?
#
loop_
_entity_poly.entity_id
_entity_poly.type
_entity_poly.pdbx_seq_one_letter_code
_entity_poly.pdbx_strand_id
1 'polypeptide(L)'
;MGLADAWANVYSVWASVFSVFSASSVWASVFSVSSASSVWASVYSEWIRVSSKWVRVNQDKIMVLSYLAVIFVAVVLYFLTNWIKCVMAVWGLPGPPAVPVLGHALLASDNKRLVHMGSNAYLEYGPLVKIWLTFFPTVLVLSPEYLQPILSSSKHTDKSFFYKLLDNFLGTGLVTSNVHPTEIRTSISPSSAVELNTTSALVNYTTEASKDWRSHRRLLQPSFHQGVLEMFLAAFHDGSQRLVNRFKDTSSPVNITRHMNETVLEILNGRYRSQIPQVENTV
;
A
#
# COMPACT_ATOMS: atom_id res chain seq x y z
N MET A 1 -26.39 10.97 34.27
CA MET A 1 -27.46 10.17 33.61
C MET A 1 -26.92 8.78 33.40
N GLY A 2 -27.49 7.78 34.05
CA GLY A 2 -26.99 6.42 34.00
C GLY A 2 -27.30 5.79 32.65
N LEU A 3 -26.45 4.87 32.18
CA LEU A 3 -26.69 4.13 30.93
C LEU A 3 -28.03 3.34 30.94
N ALA A 4 -28.59 3.05 32.12
CA ALA A 4 -29.95 2.51 32.26
C ALA A 4 -31.02 3.46 31.70
N ASP A 5 -30.87 4.77 31.90
CA ASP A 5 -31.77 5.80 31.37
C ASP A 5 -31.61 5.93 29.84
N ALA A 6 -30.38 5.74 29.34
CA ALA A 6 -30.09 5.76 27.91
C ALA A 6 -30.68 4.54 27.18
N TRP A 7 -30.64 3.35 27.79
CA TRP A 7 -31.29 2.16 27.23
C TRP A 7 -32.82 2.27 27.25
N ALA A 8 -33.41 2.83 28.31
CA ALA A 8 -34.85 3.13 28.33
C ALA A 8 -35.27 4.04 27.14
N ASN A 9 -34.43 5.00 26.77
CA ASN A 9 -34.63 5.85 25.58
C ASN A 9 -34.43 5.11 24.25
N VAL A 10 -33.48 4.18 24.14
CA VAL A 10 -33.36 3.32 22.93
C VAL A 10 -34.58 2.42 22.77
N TYR A 11 -35.11 1.88 23.87
CA TYR A 11 -36.34 1.08 23.87
C TYR A 11 -37.58 1.91 23.49
N SER A 12 -37.68 3.16 23.95
CA SER A 12 -38.80 4.04 23.57
C SER A 12 -38.77 4.41 22.08
N VAL A 13 -37.58 4.60 21.51
CA VAL A 13 -37.39 4.84 20.06
C VAL A 13 -37.77 3.59 19.27
N TRP A 14 -37.31 2.40 19.66
CA TRP A 14 -37.69 1.15 18.99
C TRP A 14 -39.19 0.83 19.13
N ALA A 15 -39.80 1.11 20.28
CA ALA A 15 -41.24 0.99 20.46
C ALA A 15 -42.02 1.94 19.55
N SER A 16 -41.49 3.14 19.30
CA SER A 16 -42.07 4.13 18.37
C SER A 16 -41.90 3.73 16.90
N VAL A 17 -40.76 3.13 16.53
CA VAL A 17 -40.56 2.58 15.18
C VAL A 17 -41.50 1.39 14.97
N PHE A 18 -41.65 0.51 15.97
CA PHE A 18 -42.54 -0.65 15.90
C PHE A 18 -44.03 -0.26 15.82
N SER A 19 -44.44 0.81 16.51
CA SER A 19 -45.83 1.31 16.42
C SER A 19 -46.16 1.89 15.05
N VAL A 20 -45.17 2.49 14.36
CA VAL A 20 -45.31 2.93 12.96
C VAL A 20 -45.39 1.74 12.00
N PHE A 21 -44.59 0.68 12.23
CA PHE A 21 -44.65 -0.54 11.42
C PHE A 21 -45.95 -1.33 11.61
N SER A 22 -46.47 -1.44 12.83
CA SER A 22 -47.72 -2.14 13.15
C SER A 22 -48.97 -1.39 12.67
N ALA A 23 -48.86 -0.08 12.42
CA ALA A 23 -49.91 0.73 11.81
C ALA A 23 -50.00 0.58 10.27
N SER A 24 -49.05 -0.12 9.63
CA SER A 24 -49.12 -0.37 8.19
C SER A 24 -50.19 -1.42 7.84
N SER A 25 -51.03 -1.12 6.85
CA SER A 25 -52.16 -1.96 6.42
C SER A 25 -51.74 -3.35 5.92
N VAL A 26 -50.49 -3.52 5.53
CA VAL A 26 -49.89 -4.81 5.09
C VAL A 26 -49.76 -5.78 6.26
N TRP A 27 -49.50 -5.27 7.47
CA TRP A 27 -49.36 -6.09 8.68
C TRP A 27 -50.68 -6.26 9.43
N ALA A 28 -51.62 -5.32 9.31
CA ALA A 28 -52.93 -5.41 9.93
C ALA A 28 -53.72 -6.69 9.54
N SER A 29 -53.59 -7.16 8.29
CA SER A 29 -54.21 -8.41 7.83
C SER A 29 -53.53 -9.66 8.36
N VAL A 30 -52.21 -9.62 8.58
CA VAL A 30 -51.42 -10.71 9.19
C VAL A 30 -51.73 -10.85 10.69
N PHE A 31 -52.14 -9.76 11.35
CA PHE A 31 -52.44 -9.71 12.79
C PHE A 31 -53.94 -9.75 13.15
N SER A 32 -54.85 -9.94 12.18
CA SER A 32 -56.31 -9.88 12.42
C SER A 32 -56.93 -11.11 13.12
N VAL A 33 -56.13 -12.09 13.54
CA VAL A 33 -56.62 -13.17 14.41
C VAL A 33 -56.67 -12.65 15.85
N SER A 34 -57.88 -12.41 16.37
CA SER A 34 -58.13 -11.85 17.71
C SER A 34 -57.66 -12.72 18.89
N SER A 35 -57.27 -13.98 18.63
CA SER A 35 -56.56 -14.85 19.60
C SER A 35 -55.03 -14.77 19.47
N ALA A 36 -54.50 -14.18 18.39
CA ALA A 36 -53.08 -13.98 18.21
C ALA A 36 -52.57 -12.76 18.98
N SER A 37 -53.40 -11.74 19.23
CA SER A 37 -52.98 -10.52 19.94
C SER A 37 -52.55 -10.78 21.39
N SER A 38 -53.26 -11.64 22.13
CA SER A 38 -52.91 -12.02 23.51
C SER A 38 -51.71 -12.96 23.56
N VAL A 39 -51.60 -13.89 22.61
CA VAL A 39 -50.44 -14.79 22.47
C VAL A 39 -49.20 -13.99 22.10
N TRP A 40 -49.27 -13.10 21.11
CA TRP A 40 -48.17 -12.21 20.73
C TRP A 40 -47.81 -11.23 21.83
N ALA A 41 -48.78 -10.72 22.62
CA ALA A 41 -48.49 -9.90 23.80
C ALA A 41 -47.75 -10.70 24.89
N SER A 42 -48.12 -11.97 25.09
CA SER A 42 -47.42 -12.87 26.02
C SER A 42 -46.02 -13.22 25.52
N VAL A 43 -45.86 -13.52 24.23
CA VAL A 43 -44.56 -13.79 23.59
C VAL A 43 -43.66 -12.56 23.64
N TYR A 44 -44.22 -11.37 23.37
CA TYR A 44 -43.50 -10.10 23.40
C TYR A 44 -43.04 -9.72 24.82
N SER A 45 -43.92 -9.84 25.81
CA SER A 45 -43.57 -9.57 27.21
C SER A 45 -42.53 -10.56 27.75
N GLU A 46 -42.62 -11.83 27.37
CA GLU A 46 -41.63 -12.85 27.70
C GLU A 46 -40.29 -12.59 26.99
N TRP A 47 -40.32 -12.20 25.72
CA TRP A 47 -39.13 -11.79 24.97
C TRP A 47 -38.43 -10.57 25.57
N ILE A 48 -39.18 -9.56 26.02
CA ILE A 48 -38.65 -8.40 26.77
C ILE A 48 -38.04 -8.86 28.11
N ARG A 49 -38.70 -9.76 28.84
CA ARG A 49 -38.20 -10.28 30.12
C ARG A 49 -36.88 -11.02 29.95
N VAL A 50 -36.78 -11.87 28.93
CA VAL A 50 -35.57 -12.64 28.59
C VAL A 50 -34.45 -11.71 28.11
N SER A 51 -34.75 -10.78 27.19
CA SER A 51 -33.74 -9.84 26.66
C SER A 51 -33.24 -8.88 27.74
N SER A 52 -34.11 -8.33 28.58
CA SER A 52 -33.70 -7.47 29.70
C SER A 52 -32.87 -8.22 30.75
N LYS A 53 -33.16 -9.50 31.01
CA LYS A 53 -32.33 -10.35 31.88
C LYS A 53 -30.96 -10.60 31.25
N TRP A 54 -30.92 -10.90 29.96
CA TRP A 54 -29.67 -11.08 29.21
C TRP A 54 -28.82 -9.80 29.20
N VAL A 55 -29.43 -8.65 28.92
CA VAL A 55 -28.75 -7.33 28.95
C VAL A 55 -28.21 -7.03 30.34
N ARG A 56 -28.94 -7.32 31.42
CA ARG A 56 -28.44 -7.16 32.79
C ARG A 56 -27.25 -8.08 33.09
N VAL A 57 -27.32 -9.36 32.70
CA VAL A 57 -26.21 -10.32 32.90
C VAL A 57 -24.96 -9.94 32.10
N ASN A 58 -25.15 -9.30 30.94
CA ASN A 58 -24.07 -8.90 30.03
C ASN A 58 -23.78 -7.40 30.06
N GLN A 59 -24.30 -6.66 31.05
CA GLN A 59 -24.30 -5.20 31.08
C GLN A 59 -22.89 -4.62 30.97
N ASP A 60 -21.94 -5.18 31.72
CA ASP A 60 -20.54 -4.75 31.73
C ASP A 60 -19.88 -4.94 30.35
N LYS A 61 -20.18 -6.06 29.68
CA LYS A 61 -19.65 -6.36 28.33
C LYS A 61 -20.22 -5.42 27.28
N ILE A 62 -21.52 -5.13 27.35
CA ILE A 62 -22.20 -4.21 26.43
C ILE A 62 -21.64 -2.79 26.59
N MET A 63 -21.40 -2.34 27.83
CA MET A 63 -20.78 -1.05 28.10
C MET A 63 -19.39 -0.98 27.48
N VAL A 64 -18.53 -1.97 27.73
CA VAL A 64 -17.17 -2.01 27.15
C VAL A 64 -17.22 -1.99 25.62
N LEU A 65 -18.08 -2.81 25.00
CA LEU A 65 -18.23 -2.82 23.53
C LEU A 65 -18.69 -1.48 22.97
N SER A 66 -19.61 -0.79 23.65
CA SER A 66 -20.07 0.54 23.22
C SER A 66 -18.95 1.59 23.27
N TYR A 67 -18.12 1.59 24.31
CA TYR A 67 -16.95 2.47 24.38
C TYR A 67 -15.93 2.16 23.29
N LEU A 68 -15.65 0.88 23.03
CA LEU A 68 -14.77 0.47 21.94
C LEU A 68 -15.31 0.89 20.57
N ALA A 69 -16.63 0.81 20.36
CA ALA A 69 -17.26 1.28 19.12
C ALA A 69 -17.11 2.79 18.94
N VAL A 70 -17.30 3.59 20.00
CA VAL A 70 -17.10 5.05 19.95
C VAL A 70 -15.64 5.39 19.64
N ILE A 71 -14.68 4.72 20.29
CA ILE A 71 -13.25 4.91 20.02
C ILE A 71 -12.93 4.53 18.57
N PHE A 72 -13.44 3.39 18.09
CA PHE A 72 -13.24 2.95 16.71
C PHE A 72 -13.79 3.98 15.70
N VAL A 73 -15.02 4.48 15.91
CA VAL A 73 -15.61 5.51 15.05
C VAL A 73 -14.77 6.79 15.08
N ALA A 74 -14.32 7.23 16.26
CA ALA A 74 -13.45 8.41 16.37
C ALA A 74 -12.13 8.24 15.61
N VAL A 75 -11.49 7.06 15.71
CA VAL A 75 -10.27 6.71 14.97
C VAL A 75 -10.53 6.71 13.46
N VAL A 76 -11.62 6.09 13.01
CA VAL A 76 -12.00 6.08 11.58
C VAL A 76 -12.25 7.49 11.07
N LEU A 77 -12.97 8.33 11.80
CA LEU A 77 -13.22 9.73 11.42
C LEU A 77 -11.91 10.55 11.40
N TYR A 78 -11.00 10.32 12.32
CA TYR A 78 -9.68 10.96 12.30
C TYR A 78 -8.90 10.59 11.03
N PHE A 79 -8.81 9.31 10.70
CA PHE A 79 -8.15 8.87 9.46
C PHE A 79 -8.86 9.39 8.21
N LEU A 80 -10.19 9.34 8.18
CA LEU A 80 -10.99 9.78 7.05
C LEU A 80 -10.85 11.29 6.80
N THR A 81 -10.93 12.11 7.85
CA THR A 81 -10.75 13.56 7.72
C THR A 81 -9.35 13.93 7.23
N ASN A 82 -8.31 13.25 7.72
CA ASN A 82 -6.94 13.44 7.22
C ASN A 82 -6.79 13.02 5.75
N TRP A 83 -7.37 11.87 5.38
CA TRP A 83 -7.38 11.42 4.00
C TRP A 83 -8.12 12.39 3.07
N ILE A 84 -9.30 12.89 3.47
CA ILE A 84 -10.06 13.90 2.71
C ILE A 84 -9.22 15.18 2.53
N LYS A 85 -8.52 15.65 3.57
CA LYS A 85 -7.63 16.82 3.45
C LYS A 85 -6.53 16.60 2.40
N CYS A 86 -5.91 15.41 2.40
CA CYS A 86 -4.91 15.05 1.39
C CYS A 86 -5.51 15.02 -0.02
N VAL A 87 -6.69 14.40 -0.18
CA VAL A 87 -7.41 14.37 -1.46
C VAL A 87 -7.74 15.78 -1.96
N MET A 88 -8.24 16.65 -1.08
CA MET A 88 -8.58 18.04 -1.41
C MET A 88 -7.34 18.83 -1.83
N ALA A 89 -6.21 18.65 -1.14
CA ALA A 89 -4.95 19.31 -1.48
C ALA A 89 -4.45 18.86 -2.88
N VAL A 90 -4.54 17.57 -3.19
CA VAL A 90 -4.14 17.04 -4.50
C VAL A 90 -5.11 17.43 -5.60
N TRP A 91 -6.40 17.59 -5.30
CA TRP A 91 -7.42 17.97 -6.28
C TRP A 91 -7.11 19.32 -6.93
N GLY A 92 -6.55 20.27 -6.18
CA GLY A 92 -6.18 21.60 -6.66
C GLY A 92 -4.99 21.64 -7.63
N LEU A 93 -4.25 20.55 -7.77
CA LEU A 93 -3.10 20.48 -8.68
C LEU A 93 -3.53 20.24 -10.14
N PRO A 94 -2.75 20.71 -11.12
CA PRO A 94 -2.96 20.37 -12.53
C PRO A 94 -2.62 18.88 -12.77
N GLY A 95 -3.32 18.27 -13.72
CA GLY A 95 -3.04 16.90 -14.13
C GLY A 95 -4.07 16.37 -15.13
N PRO A 96 -3.77 15.21 -15.74
CA PRO A 96 -4.65 14.61 -16.73
C PRO A 96 -6.03 14.26 -16.15
N PRO A 97 -7.07 14.16 -17.00
CA PRO A 97 -8.40 13.78 -16.55
C PRO A 97 -8.40 12.33 -16.06
N ALA A 98 -8.87 12.12 -14.83
CA ALA A 98 -8.96 10.82 -14.20
C ALA A 98 -10.28 10.12 -14.54
N VAL A 99 -10.22 8.81 -14.81
CA VAL A 99 -11.42 7.98 -14.98
C VAL A 99 -12.02 7.66 -13.60
N PRO A 100 -13.36 7.67 -13.42
CA PRO A 100 -13.97 7.27 -12.16
C PRO A 100 -13.50 5.89 -11.70
N VAL A 101 -13.25 5.74 -10.39
CA VAL A 101 -12.78 4.51 -9.72
C VAL A 101 -11.37 4.06 -10.09
N LEU A 102 -11.01 4.00 -11.37
CA LEU A 102 -9.70 3.52 -11.85
C LEU A 102 -8.60 4.60 -11.84
N GLY A 103 -8.97 5.87 -11.84
CA GLY A 103 -8.03 6.98 -11.93
C GLY A 103 -7.29 6.97 -13.26
N HIS A 104 -5.96 6.88 -13.19
CA HIS A 104 -5.04 6.80 -14.33
C HIS A 104 -4.47 5.40 -14.54
N ALA A 105 -5.02 4.36 -13.89
CA ALA A 105 -4.54 2.99 -14.07
C ALA A 105 -4.57 2.55 -15.56
N LEU A 106 -5.56 3.01 -16.33
CA LEU A 106 -5.66 2.75 -17.77
C LEU A 106 -4.58 3.45 -18.61
N LEU A 107 -3.96 4.51 -18.07
CA LEU A 107 -2.81 5.13 -18.72
C LEU A 107 -1.60 4.18 -18.73
N ALA A 108 -1.47 3.32 -17.71
CA ALA A 108 -0.38 2.36 -17.62
C ALA A 108 -0.47 1.25 -18.68
N SER A 109 -1.68 0.96 -19.19
CA SER A 109 -1.87 -0.02 -20.28
C SER A 109 -1.59 0.55 -21.67
N ASP A 110 -1.57 1.87 -21.84
CA ASP A 110 -1.29 2.54 -23.12
C ASP A 110 0.14 3.11 -23.12
N ASN A 111 1.07 2.32 -23.66
CA ASN A 111 2.48 2.69 -23.74
C ASN A 111 2.73 4.02 -24.46
N LYS A 112 1.96 4.33 -25.52
CA LYS A 112 2.19 5.57 -26.28
C LYS A 112 1.80 6.79 -25.45
N ARG A 113 0.63 6.72 -24.81
CA ARG A 113 0.19 7.79 -23.90
C ARG A 113 1.06 7.92 -22.68
N LEU A 114 1.55 6.81 -22.13
CA LEU A 114 2.47 6.82 -21.00
C LEU A 114 3.80 7.48 -21.35
N VAL A 115 4.39 7.14 -22.50
CA VAL A 115 5.61 7.78 -23.00
C VAL A 115 5.38 9.27 -23.25
N HIS A 116 4.28 9.62 -23.91
CA HIS A 116 3.92 11.02 -24.14
C HIS A 116 3.79 11.80 -22.82
N MET A 117 3.09 11.25 -21.83
CA MET A 117 2.98 11.86 -20.50
C MET A 117 4.36 11.99 -19.86
N GLY A 118 5.19 10.96 -19.89
CA GLY A 118 6.53 10.98 -19.32
C GLY A 118 7.44 12.07 -19.92
N SER A 119 7.31 12.33 -21.22
CA SER A 119 8.12 13.34 -21.92
C SER A 119 7.56 14.76 -21.82
N ASN A 120 6.22 14.92 -21.82
CA ASN A 120 5.57 16.23 -21.97
C ASN A 120 4.87 16.72 -20.71
N ALA A 121 4.76 15.93 -19.64
CA ALA A 121 3.99 16.30 -18.44
C ALA A 121 4.45 17.62 -17.80
N TYR A 122 5.76 17.91 -17.81
CA TYR A 122 6.27 19.17 -17.28
C TYR A 122 5.79 20.38 -18.09
N LEU A 123 5.74 20.23 -19.42
CA LEU A 123 5.29 21.29 -20.33
C LEU A 123 3.77 21.48 -20.27
N GLU A 124 3.01 20.40 -20.10
CA GLU A 124 1.54 20.43 -20.10
C GLU A 124 0.94 20.85 -18.76
N TYR A 125 1.50 20.38 -17.65
CA TYR A 125 0.92 20.52 -16.31
C TYR A 125 1.82 21.28 -15.35
N GLY A 126 3.08 21.55 -15.70
CA GLY A 126 4.02 22.29 -14.86
C GLY A 126 4.76 21.41 -13.84
N PRO A 127 5.25 22.02 -12.74
CA PRO A 127 6.24 21.40 -11.86
C PRO A 127 5.68 20.34 -10.89
N LEU A 128 4.37 20.37 -10.63
CA LEU A 128 3.65 19.44 -9.77
C LEU A 128 2.43 18.91 -10.50
N VAL A 129 2.35 17.60 -10.68
CA VAL A 129 1.27 16.97 -11.45
C VAL A 129 0.52 15.98 -10.57
N LYS A 130 -0.81 16.08 -10.51
CA LYS A 130 -1.62 15.07 -9.82
C LYS A 130 -1.79 13.83 -10.68
N ILE A 131 -1.59 12.67 -10.07
CA ILE A 131 -1.89 11.37 -10.65
C ILE A 131 -2.70 10.58 -9.62
N TRP A 132 -3.78 9.99 -10.10
CA TRP A 132 -4.63 9.09 -9.32
C TRP A 132 -4.35 7.66 -9.69
N LEU A 133 -3.95 6.82 -8.73
CA LEU A 133 -4.00 5.38 -8.91
C LEU A 133 -5.12 4.81 -8.04
N THR A 134 -6.26 4.55 -8.68
CA THR A 134 -7.46 4.05 -8.01
C THR A 134 -7.88 4.99 -6.86
N PHE A 135 -7.65 4.62 -5.61
CA PHE A 135 -8.01 5.38 -4.41
C PHE A 135 -6.84 6.16 -3.79
N PHE A 136 -5.63 6.02 -4.36
CA PHE A 136 -4.41 6.62 -3.81
C PHE A 136 -4.04 7.87 -4.62
N PRO A 137 -4.22 9.09 -4.05
CA PRO A 137 -3.73 10.30 -4.68
C PRO A 137 -2.20 10.31 -4.64
N THR A 138 -1.57 10.54 -5.78
CA THR A 138 -0.12 10.62 -5.94
C THR A 138 0.23 11.95 -6.58
N VAL A 139 1.31 12.58 -6.12
CA VAL A 139 1.82 13.81 -6.71
C VAL A 139 3.15 13.50 -7.36
N LEU A 140 3.24 13.75 -8.67
CA LEU A 140 4.47 13.67 -9.42
C LEU A 140 5.19 15.01 -9.31
N VAL A 141 6.39 14.98 -8.75
CA VAL A 141 7.25 16.16 -8.58
C VAL A 141 8.25 16.18 -9.72
N LEU A 142 8.11 17.13 -10.64
CA LEU A 142 8.92 17.22 -11.86
C LEU A 142 10.00 18.31 -11.77
N SER A 143 9.82 19.30 -10.90
CA SER A 143 10.84 20.35 -10.68
C SER A 143 11.92 19.92 -9.68
N PRO A 144 13.21 20.16 -9.99
CA PRO A 144 14.32 19.84 -9.08
C PRO A 144 14.25 20.61 -7.77
N GLU A 145 13.70 21.83 -7.77
CA GLU A 145 13.58 22.69 -6.58
C GLU A 145 12.71 22.07 -5.48
N TYR A 146 11.64 21.37 -5.88
CA TYR A 146 10.75 20.66 -4.97
C TYR A 146 11.26 19.25 -4.66
N LEU A 147 11.95 18.63 -5.62
CA LEU A 147 12.46 17.27 -5.47
C LEU A 147 13.66 17.21 -4.51
N GLN A 148 14.55 18.21 -4.52
CA GLN A 148 15.76 18.23 -3.70
C GLN A 148 15.48 18.17 -2.19
N PRO A 149 14.57 18.97 -1.60
CA PRO A 149 14.21 18.86 -0.18
C PRO A 149 13.60 17.50 0.18
N ILE A 150 12.84 16.88 -0.73
CA ILE A 150 12.23 15.58 -0.53
C ILE A 150 13.30 14.49 -0.51
N LEU A 151 14.20 14.48 -1.51
CA LEU A 151 15.24 13.45 -1.64
C LEU A 151 16.39 13.60 -0.65
N SER A 152 16.66 14.83 -0.18
CA SER A 152 17.68 15.07 0.86
C SER A 152 17.20 14.72 2.26
N SER A 153 15.88 14.60 2.47
CA SER A 153 15.31 14.25 3.75
C SER A 153 15.26 12.74 3.93
N SER A 154 15.72 12.24 5.08
CA SER A 154 15.48 10.85 5.46
C SER A 154 14.02 10.60 5.89
N LYS A 155 13.16 11.62 6.03
CA LYS A 155 11.79 11.44 6.53
C LYS A 155 10.88 10.66 5.57
N HIS A 156 11.19 10.64 4.28
CA HIS A 156 10.35 10.06 3.22
C HIS A 156 11.07 8.93 2.46
N THR A 157 11.77 8.06 3.19
CA THR A 157 12.51 6.91 2.64
C THR A 157 11.68 5.63 2.53
N ASP A 158 10.46 5.64 3.08
CA ASP A 158 9.58 4.49 3.06
C ASP A 158 9.12 4.21 1.63
N LYS A 159 9.21 2.94 1.24
CA LYS A 159 8.83 2.51 -0.10
C LYS A 159 7.31 2.52 -0.23
N SER A 160 6.83 2.85 -1.43
CA SER A 160 5.41 2.86 -1.71
C SER A 160 4.81 1.47 -1.56
N PHE A 161 3.49 1.40 -1.32
CA PHE A 161 2.74 0.15 -1.21
C PHE A 161 2.98 -0.80 -2.40
N PHE A 162 3.28 -0.28 -3.60
CA PHE A 162 3.58 -1.09 -4.78
C PHE A 162 4.79 -2.01 -4.61
N TYR A 163 5.76 -1.65 -3.78
CA TYR A 163 6.89 -2.54 -3.49
C TYR A 163 6.46 -3.78 -2.71
N LYS A 164 5.42 -3.68 -1.86
CA LYS A 164 4.87 -4.85 -1.15
C LYS A 164 4.24 -5.88 -2.09
N LEU A 165 3.77 -5.45 -3.26
CA LEU A 165 3.29 -6.37 -4.29
C LEU A 165 4.45 -7.22 -4.87
N LEU A 166 5.67 -6.69 -4.86
CA LEU A 166 6.87 -7.37 -5.35
C LEU A 166 7.51 -8.28 -4.31
N ASP A 167 7.15 -8.18 -3.02
CA ASP A 167 7.72 -9.01 -1.95
C ASP A 167 7.51 -10.51 -2.23
N ASN A 168 6.35 -10.89 -2.78
CA ASN A 168 6.06 -12.29 -3.13
C ASN A 168 6.95 -12.83 -4.26
N PHE A 169 7.55 -11.96 -5.08
CA PHE A 169 8.39 -12.35 -6.23
C PHE A 169 9.89 -12.18 -5.94
N LEU A 170 10.28 -11.11 -5.25
CA LEU A 170 11.68 -10.74 -5.03
C LEU A 170 12.14 -10.97 -3.58
N GLY A 171 11.24 -11.38 -2.68
CA GLY A 171 11.51 -11.50 -1.25
C GLY A 171 11.77 -10.13 -0.59
N THR A 172 12.29 -10.14 0.63
CA THR A 172 12.70 -8.94 1.39
C THR A 172 14.17 -8.57 1.11
N GLY A 173 14.52 -8.46 -0.17
CA GLY A 173 15.86 -8.11 -0.62
C GLY A 173 16.12 -6.59 -0.69
N LEU A 174 17.21 -6.20 -1.37
CA LEU A 174 17.65 -4.81 -1.46
C LEU A 174 16.61 -3.85 -2.07
N VAL A 175 15.83 -4.35 -3.04
CA VAL A 175 14.86 -3.56 -3.81
C VAL A 175 13.53 -3.38 -3.06
N THR A 176 13.20 -4.27 -2.12
CA THR A 176 11.89 -4.32 -1.43
C THR A 176 11.96 -3.95 0.05
N SER A 177 13.10 -4.09 0.71
CA SER A 177 13.30 -3.74 2.13
C SER A 177 13.15 -2.24 2.43
N ASN A 178 12.48 -1.87 3.52
CA ASN A 178 12.35 -0.46 3.94
C ASN A 178 13.60 0.03 4.67
N VAL A 179 13.93 1.30 4.49
CA VAL A 179 15.02 1.97 5.21
C VAL A 179 14.38 2.97 6.17
N HIS A 180 14.40 2.66 7.47
CA HIS A 180 13.82 3.56 8.47
C HIS A 180 14.86 4.51 9.08
N PRO A 181 14.52 5.80 9.31
CA PRO A 181 15.49 6.83 9.70
C PRO A 181 15.98 6.74 11.15
N THR A 182 15.33 5.93 11.99
CA THR A 182 15.53 5.88 13.44
C THR A 182 16.97 5.51 13.82
N GLU A 183 17.72 4.86 12.94
CA GLU A 183 19.12 4.51 13.17
C GLU A 183 20.14 5.59 12.78
N ILE A 184 19.78 6.66 12.07
CA ILE A 184 20.75 7.74 11.78
C ILE A 184 21.01 8.57 13.06
N ARG A 185 20.07 8.58 14.01
CA ARG A 185 20.20 9.33 15.28
C ARG A 185 20.84 8.54 16.41
N THR A 186 20.87 7.21 16.37
CA THR A 186 21.40 6.40 17.48
C THR A 186 22.93 6.30 17.51
N SER A 187 23.63 6.90 16.54
CA SER A 187 25.09 7.13 16.65
C SER A 187 25.46 8.32 17.54
N ILE A 188 24.47 9.07 18.07
CA ILE A 188 24.69 10.22 18.96
C ILE A 188 23.90 10.05 20.28
N SER A 189 24.63 9.58 21.31
CA SER A 189 24.31 9.53 22.75
C SER A 189 23.09 8.70 23.23
N PRO A 190 23.25 7.72 24.14
CA PRO A 190 22.16 6.83 24.60
C PRO A 190 21.27 7.40 25.74
N SER A 191 21.39 8.66 26.12
CA SER A 191 20.92 9.10 27.45
C SER A 191 19.42 9.39 27.62
N SER A 192 18.52 9.02 26.70
CA SER A 192 17.11 9.46 26.79
C SER A 192 16.05 8.54 26.15
N ALA A 193 16.20 7.22 26.17
CA ALA A 193 15.14 6.31 25.73
C ALA A 193 14.35 5.77 26.94
N VAL A 194 13.18 6.36 27.20
CA VAL A 194 12.15 5.85 28.13
C VAL A 194 11.31 4.80 27.40
N GLU A 195 11.16 3.63 28.03
CA GLU A 195 10.50 2.43 27.49
C GLU A 195 8.98 2.58 27.32
N LEU A 196 8.49 2.24 26.12
CA LEU A 196 7.10 1.83 25.90
C LEU A 196 7.11 0.45 25.20
N ASN A 197 6.52 -0.55 25.86
CA ASN A 197 6.66 -1.96 25.50
C ASN A 197 5.86 -2.41 24.27
N THR A 198 4.99 -1.56 23.71
CA THR A 198 4.31 -1.80 22.42
C THR A 198 5.10 -1.23 21.24
N THR A 199 5.92 -0.21 21.48
CA THR A 199 6.87 0.30 20.48
C THR A 199 8.04 -0.64 20.26
N SER A 200 8.43 -1.48 21.22
CA SER A 200 9.61 -2.35 21.08
C SER A 200 9.45 -3.40 19.98
N ALA A 201 8.29 -4.03 19.81
CA ALA A 201 8.08 -5.04 18.75
C ALA A 201 8.09 -4.42 17.35
N LEU A 202 7.41 -3.28 17.17
CA LEU A 202 7.41 -2.55 15.91
C LEU A 202 8.77 -1.92 15.62
N VAL A 203 9.44 -1.36 16.63
CA VAL A 203 10.83 -0.87 16.53
C VAL A 203 11.76 -2.01 16.12
N ASN A 204 11.71 -3.17 16.79
CA ASN A 204 12.54 -4.33 16.46
C ASN A 204 12.32 -4.81 15.01
N TYR A 205 11.07 -4.96 14.59
CA TYR A 205 10.75 -5.34 13.21
C TYR A 205 11.27 -4.31 12.18
N THR A 206 11.11 -3.02 12.47
CA THR A 206 11.62 -1.95 11.60
C THR A 206 13.15 -1.87 11.56
N THR A 207 13.84 -2.20 12.66
CA THR A 207 15.30 -2.25 12.73
C THR A 207 15.86 -3.46 11.97
N GLU A 208 15.19 -4.61 12.00
CA GLU A 208 15.64 -5.80 11.27
C GLU A 208 15.58 -5.60 9.75
N ALA A 209 14.47 -5.08 9.21
CA ALA A 209 14.35 -4.82 7.77
C ALA A 209 15.39 -3.79 7.25
N SER A 210 15.70 -2.76 8.06
CA SER A 210 16.72 -1.75 7.75
C SER A 210 18.14 -2.33 7.85
N LYS A 211 18.40 -3.17 8.85
CA LYS A 211 19.67 -3.88 9.04
C LYS A 211 19.93 -4.85 7.89
N ASP A 212 18.89 -5.50 7.38
CA ASP A 212 18.99 -6.37 6.21
C ASP A 212 19.34 -5.57 4.95
N TRP A 213 18.65 -4.47 4.66
CA TRP A 213 18.99 -3.61 3.51
C TRP A 213 20.45 -3.14 3.57
N ARG A 214 20.89 -2.61 4.72
CA ARG A 214 22.25 -2.07 4.90
C ARG A 214 23.30 -3.17 4.77
N SER A 215 23.04 -4.35 5.33
CA SER A 215 23.94 -5.51 5.24
C SER A 215 24.07 -6.00 3.79
N HIS A 216 22.95 -6.18 3.09
CA HIS A 216 22.95 -6.54 1.67
C HIS A 216 23.68 -5.50 0.81
N ARG A 217 23.42 -4.19 1.04
CA ARG A 217 24.13 -3.10 0.33
C ARG A 217 25.62 -3.12 0.59
N ARG A 218 26.03 -3.29 1.86
CA ARG A 218 27.45 -3.32 2.24
C ARG A 218 28.19 -4.50 1.62
N LEU A 219 27.53 -5.64 1.49
CA LEU A 219 28.09 -6.82 0.83
C LEU A 219 28.16 -6.67 -0.70
N LEU A 220 27.15 -6.05 -1.32
CA LEU A 220 27.07 -5.91 -2.78
C LEU A 220 27.89 -4.73 -3.33
N GLN A 221 27.99 -3.62 -2.60
CA GLN A 221 28.61 -2.39 -3.09
C GLN A 221 30.05 -2.59 -3.61
N PRO A 222 30.90 -3.44 -3.00
CA PRO A 222 32.24 -3.71 -3.53
C PRO A 222 32.26 -4.29 -4.95
N SER A 223 31.22 -5.05 -5.35
CA SER A 223 31.11 -5.64 -6.69
C SER A 223 30.87 -4.59 -7.79
N PHE A 224 30.53 -3.36 -7.42
CA PHE A 224 30.32 -2.24 -8.33
C PHE A 224 31.48 -1.22 -8.31
N HIS A 225 32.60 -1.53 -7.65
CA HIS A 225 33.81 -0.72 -7.78
C HIS A 225 34.44 -0.86 -9.16
N GLN A 226 35.07 0.22 -9.63
CA GLN A 226 35.66 0.31 -10.96
C GLN A 226 36.60 -0.86 -11.29
N GLY A 227 37.47 -1.28 -10.36
CA GLY A 227 38.39 -2.41 -10.59
C GLY A 227 37.69 -3.76 -10.79
N VAL A 228 36.51 -3.96 -10.20
CA VAL A 228 35.69 -5.15 -10.45
C VAL A 228 34.98 -5.02 -11.80
N LEU A 229 34.52 -3.82 -12.15
CA LEU A 229 33.89 -3.54 -13.45
C LEU A 229 34.85 -3.80 -14.62
N GLU A 230 36.14 -3.48 -14.45
CA GLU A 230 37.17 -3.78 -15.45
C GLU A 230 37.28 -5.27 -15.77
N MET A 231 37.02 -6.15 -14.79
CA MET A 231 37.00 -7.60 -15.02
C MET A 231 35.83 -8.06 -15.92
N PHE A 232 34.80 -7.23 -16.10
CA PHE A 232 33.68 -7.53 -16.98
C PHE A 232 33.88 -6.98 -18.40
N LEU A 233 34.90 -6.13 -18.63
CA LEU A 233 35.13 -5.51 -19.94
C LEU A 233 35.28 -6.52 -21.07
N ALA A 234 35.93 -7.66 -20.82
CA ALA A 234 36.04 -8.74 -21.80
C ALA A 234 34.66 -9.32 -22.18
N ALA A 235 33.79 -9.57 -21.20
CA ALA A 235 32.44 -10.07 -21.46
C ALA A 235 31.58 -9.05 -22.22
N PHE A 236 31.71 -7.75 -21.88
CA PHE A 236 31.07 -6.66 -22.63
C PHE A 236 31.60 -6.57 -24.07
N HIS A 237 32.92 -6.68 -24.24
CA HIS A 237 33.56 -6.66 -25.56
C HIS A 237 33.04 -7.81 -26.43
N ASP A 238 33.08 -9.04 -25.92
CA ASP A 238 32.61 -10.23 -26.64
C ASP A 238 31.12 -10.14 -26.99
N GLY A 239 30.28 -9.74 -26.03
CA GLY A 239 28.85 -9.55 -26.27
C GLY A 239 28.57 -8.49 -27.33
N SER A 240 29.31 -7.37 -27.30
CA SER A 240 29.19 -6.30 -28.29
C SER A 240 29.65 -6.74 -29.69
N GLN A 241 30.75 -7.49 -29.80
CA GLN A 241 31.24 -8.03 -31.07
C GLN A 241 30.23 -9.01 -31.68
N ARG A 242 29.67 -9.91 -30.86
CA ARG A 242 28.60 -10.82 -31.31
C ARG A 242 27.37 -10.06 -31.79
N LEU A 243 26.96 -9.01 -31.08
CA LEU A 243 25.85 -8.17 -31.49
C LEU A 243 26.11 -7.49 -32.84
N VAL A 244 27.27 -6.88 -33.03
CA VAL A 244 27.64 -6.22 -34.29
C VAL A 244 27.70 -7.24 -35.43
N ASN A 245 28.31 -8.40 -35.21
CA ASN A 245 28.39 -9.46 -36.21
C ASN A 245 27.01 -9.97 -36.65
N ARG A 246 26.04 -10.04 -35.75
CA ARG A 246 24.65 -10.40 -36.09
C ARG A 246 24.00 -9.41 -37.06
N PHE A 247 24.41 -8.14 -37.04
CA PHE A 247 23.84 -7.11 -37.91
C PHE A 247 24.66 -6.81 -39.16
N LYS A 248 25.91 -7.30 -39.27
CA LYS A 248 26.80 -7.00 -40.41
C LYS A 248 26.19 -7.31 -41.77
N ASP A 249 25.44 -8.40 -41.86
CA ASP A 249 24.86 -8.88 -43.13
C ASP A 249 23.37 -8.57 -43.27
N THR A 250 22.80 -7.77 -42.37
CA THR A 250 21.37 -7.47 -42.39
C THR A 250 21.10 -6.14 -43.08
N SER A 251 20.53 -6.18 -44.29
CA SER A 251 20.12 -4.98 -45.04
C SER A 251 18.67 -4.56 -44.79
N SER A 252 17.90 -5.34 -44.02
CA SER A 252 16.50 -5.05 -43.69
C SER A 252 16.35 -4.35 -42.34
N PRO A 253 15.25 -3.61 -42.11
CA PRO A 253 14.94 -3.04 -40.79
C PRO A 253 14.82 -4.15 -39.73
N VAL A 254 15.56 -4.04 -38.61
CA VAL A 254 15.56 -5.04 -37.55
C VAL A 254 15.01 -4.49 -36.24
N ASN A 255 14.24 -5.32 -35.52
CA ASN A 255 13.82 -5.03 -34.16
C ASN A 255 14.97 -5.29 -33.17
N ILE A 256 15.62 -4.21 -32.72
CA ILE A 256 16.79 -4.29 -31.83
C ILE A 256 16.47 -4.78 -30.42
N THR A 257 15.23 -4.65 -29.94
CA THR A 257 14.87 -4.94 -28.54
C THR A 257 15.21 -6.38 -28.16
N ARG A 258 14.91 -7.32 -29.05
CA ARG A 258 15.23 -8.74 -28.83
C ARG A 258 16.74 -8.95 -28.73
N HIS A 259 17.48 -8.44 -29.70
CA HIS A 259 18.93 -8.62 -29.76
C HIS A 259 19.66 -7.93 -28.60
N MET A 260 19.17 -6.78 -28.15
CA MET A 260 19.68 -6.09 -26.97
C MET A 260 19.44 -6.91 -25.71
N ASN A 261 18.23 -7.45 -25.52
CA ASN A 261 17.91 -8.29 -24.36
C ASN A 261 18.77 -9.57 -24.34
N GLU A 262 18.91 -10.25 -25.47
CA GLU A 262 19.78 -11.42 -25.62
C GLU A 262 21.24 -11.07 -25.30
N THR A 263 21.73 -9.92 -25.77
CA THR A 263 23.10 -9.46 -25.50
C THR A 263 23.30 -9.14 -24.01
N VAL A 264 22.34 -8.49 -23.37
CA VAL A 264 22.38 -8.22 -21.92
C VAL A 264 22.44 -9.53 -21.14
N LEU A 265 21.61 -10.52 -21.49
CA LEU A 265 21.63 -11.84 -20.85
C LEU A 265 22.96 -12.58 -21.09
N GLU A 266 23.52 -12.51 -22.30
CA GLU A 266 24.84 -13.08 -22.61
C GLU A 266 25.95 -12.44 -21.76
N ILE A 267 25.93 -11.11 -21.59
CA ILE A 267 26.93 -10.39 -20.80
C ILE A 267 26.78 -10.74 -19.31
N LEU A 268 25.55 -10.73 -18.79
CA LEU A 268 25.26 -11.06 -17.39
C LEU A 268 25.67 -12.51 -17.07
N ASN A 269 25.44 -13.45 -18.00
CA ASN A 269 25.82 -14.85 -17.86
C ASN A 269 27.28 -15.14 -18.27
N GLY A 270 27.96 -14.20 -18.94
CA GLY A 270 29.27 -14.39 -19.54
C GLY A 270 30.35 -14.75 -18.53
N ARG A 271 30.20 -14.32 -17.26
CA ARG A 271 31.11 -14.71 -16.17
C ARG A 271 30.95 -16.17 -15.72
N TYR A 272 29.79 -16.79 -15.91
CA TYR A 272 29.58 -18.18 -15.52
C TYR A 272 30.35 -19.13 -16.44
N ARG A 273 30.51 -18.76 -17.73
CA ARG A 273 31.15 -19.60 -18.75
C ARG A 273 32.68 -19.55 -18.74
N SER A 274 33.27 -18.44 -18.27
CA SER A 274 34.73 -18.28 -18.15
C SER A 274 35.32 -18.89 -16.86
N GLN A 275 34.48 -19.25 -15.89
CA GLN A 275 34.89 -19.91 -14.63
C GLN A 275 34.70 -21.43 -14.63
N ILE A 276 33.97 -21.99 -15.59
CA ILE A 276 33.87 -23.45 -15.77
C ILE A 276 35.12 -23.88 -16.53
N PRO A 277 36.00 -24.73 -15.94
CA PRO A 277 37.09 -25.32 -16.69
C PRO A 277 36.49 -26.06 -17.88
N GLN A 278 36.95 -25.72 -19.09
CA GLN A 278 36.59 -26.46 -20.30
C GLN A 278 37.07 -27.90 -20.05
N VAL A 279 36.14 -28.82 -19.78
CA VAL A 279 36.46 -30.25 -19.82
C VAL A 279 36.76 -30.52 -21.29
N GLU A 280 38.04 -30.49 -21.61
CA GLU A 280 38.58 -30.89 -22.89
C GLU A 280 38.15 -32.35 -23.09
N ASN A 281 37.13 -32.56 -23.91
CA ASN A 281 36.79 -33.88 -24.40
C ASN A 281 37.90 -34.30 -25.35
N THR A 282 38.97 -34.86 -24.79
CA THR A 282 39.92 -35.71 -25.49
C THR A 282 39.15 -36.94 -25.97
N VAL A 283 38.77 -36.90 -27.24
CA VAL A 283 38.46 -38.09 -28.05
C VAL A 283 39.77 -38.58 -28.67
#